data_AF-A0A496RXX2-F1
#
_entry.id   AF-A0A496RXX2-F1
#
_cell.length_a   1.000
_cell.length_b   1.000
_cell.length_c   1.000
_cell.angle_alpha   90.00
_cell.angle_beta   90.00
_cell.angle_gamma   90.00
#
_symmetry.space_group_name_H-M   'P 1'
#
loop_
_entity.id
_entity.type
_entity.pdbx_description
1 polymer ?
#
loop_
_entity_poly.entity_id
_entity_poly.type
_entity_poly.pdbx_seq_one_letter_code
_entity_poly.pdbx_strand_id
1 'polypeptide(L)' 'MAASLRAFHSPFGLIEDVTISRGRKGNFVPKVIERFEAFKTKIAKIVVEMFTLGVSTREIKRITKLVIGEEIKN' A
#
# COMPACT_ATOMS: atom_id res chain seq x y z
N MET A 1 17.35 16.42 12.21
CA MET A 1 16.00 15.81 12.14
C MET A 1 16.02 14.86 10.95
N ALA A 2 15.88 13.56 11.17
CA ALA A 2 16.00 12.59 10.08
C ALA A 2 14.63 12.44 9.39
N ALA A 3 14.56 12.76 8.10
CA ALA A 3 13.40 12.47 7.27
C ALA A 3 13.60 11.11 6.60
N SER A 4 12.56 10.27 6.57
CA SER A 4 12.57 9.08 5.71
C SER A 4 11.77 9.37 4.45
N LEU A 5 12.39 9.13 3.30
CA LEU A 5 11.71 9.09 2.02
C LEU A 5 10.87 7.82 1.95
N ARG A 6 9.60 7.97 1.60
CA ARG A 6 8.69 6.83 1.35
C ARG A 6 7.88 7.09 0.10
N ALA A 7 7.67 6.03 -0.66
CA ALA A 7 6.68 5.98 -1.73
C ALA A 7 5.38 5.39 -1.18
N PHE A 8 4.25 5.98 -1.55
CA PHE A 8 2.92 5.54 -1.14
C PHE A 8 2.06 5.21 -2.34
N HIS A 9 1.35 4.08 -2.26
CA HIS A 9 0.35 3.72 -3.25
C HIS A 9 -0.99 4.33 -2.87
N SER A 10 -1.52 5.19 -3.74
CA SER A 10 -2.84 5.81 -3.59
C SER A 10 -3.75 5.44 -4.77
N PRO A 11 -5.08 5.61 -4.67
CA PRO A 11 -6.00 5.37 -5.79
C PRO A 11 -5.77 6.32 -6.96
N PHE A 12 -5.04 7.42 -6.73
CA PHE A 12 -4.67 8.40 -7.74
C PHE A 12 -3.29 8.10 -8.33
N GLY A 13 -2.68 6.96 -7.98
CA GLY A 13 -1.34 6.55 -8.37
C GLY A 13 -0.30 6.65 -7.25
N LEU A 14 0.95 6.42 -7.64
CA LEU A 14 2.13 6.47 -6.78
C LEU A 14 2.42 7.91 -6.35
N ILE A 15 2.54 8.12 -5.03
CA ILE A 15 3.06 9.37 -4.47
C ILE A 15 4.50 9.10 -4.06
N GLU A 16 5.44 9.62 -4.83
CA GLU A 16 6.88 9.54 -4.55
C GLU A 16 7.34 10.67 -3.62
N ASP A 17 8.52 10.51 -3.01
CA ASP A 17 9.24 11.53 -2.24
C ASP A 17 8.50 12.18 -1.07
N VAL A 18 7.58 11.46 -0.44
CA VAL A 18 6.93 11.95 0.78
C VAL A 18 7.93 11.95 1.93
N THR A 19 8.24 13.14 2.43
CA THR A 19 9.13 13.33 3.57
C THR A 19 8.36 13.18 4.88
N ILE A 20 8.62 12.09 5.61
CA ILE A 20 8.04 11.89 6.94
C ILE A 20 9.06 12.25 8.00
N SER A 21 8.73 13.26 8.80
CA SER A 21 9.47 13.63 10.00
C SER A 21 9.53 12.46 10.98
N ARG A 22 10.74 12.05 11.39
CA ARG A 22 10.92 11.04 12.43
C ARG A 22 11.36 11.68 13.75
N GLY A 23 10.75 11.22 14.84
CA GLY A 23 11.19 11.59 16.18
C GLY A 23 12.58 11.05 16.49
N ARG A 24 13.39 11.81 17.25
CA ARG A 24 14.81 11.51 17.56
C ARG A 24 15.04 10.11 18.16
N LYS A 25 14.09 9.60 18.96
CA LYS A 25 14.16 8.27 19.60
C LYS A 25 13.38 7.17 18.84
N GLY A 26 12.83 7.46 17.66
CA GLY A 26 12.02 6.49 16.92
C GLY A 26 10.64 6.18 17.51
N ASN A 27 10.22 6.88 18.57
CA ASN A 27 8.91 6.71 19.21
C ASN A 27 7.76 7.41 18.48
N PHE A 28 8.06 8.22 17.46
CA PHE A 28 7.03 8.85 16.64
C PHE A 28 6.44 7.81 15.68
N VAL A 29 5.13 7.64 15.76
CA VAL A 29 4.32 6.84 14.84
C VAL A 29 3.31 7.80 14.19
N PRO A 30 3.34 8.00 12.86
CA PRO A 30 2.36 8.84 12.21
C PRO A 30 0.96 8.23 12.40
N LYS A 31 -0.03 9.05 12.79
CA LYS A 31 -1.41 8.59 12.98
C LYS A 31 -2.16 8.40 11.65
N VAL A 32 -1.84 9.22 10.65
CA VAL A 32 -2.48 9.20 9.31
C VAL A 32 -1.94 8.08 8.43
N ILE A 33 -0.71 7.64 8.71
CA ILE A 33 0.02 6.66 7.92
C ILE A 33 0.61 5.65 8.91
N GLU A 34 -0.05 4.51 9.07
CA GLU A 34 0.52 3.44 9.89
C GLU A 34 1.90 3.05 9.33
N ARG A 35 2.82 2.71 10.24
CA ARG A 35 4.26 2.56 9.95
C ARG A 35 4.57 1.57 8.81
N PHE A 36 3.64 0.68 8.45
CA PHE A 36 3.81 -0.35 7.43
C PHE A 36 2.62 -0.51 6.47
N GLU A 37 1.56 0.30 6.59
CA GLU A 37 0.37 0.08 5.78
C GLU A 37 0.51 0.79 4.43
N ALA A 38 1.22 0.14 3.51
CA ALA A 38 1.29 0.54 2.10
C ALA A 38 0.03 0.13 1.32
N PHE A 39 -0.93 -0.55 1.97
CA PHE A 39 -2.04 -1.22 1.30
C PHE A 39 -3.38 -0.82 1.91
N LYS A 40 -4.26 -0.21 1.11
CA LYS A 40 -5.59 0.17 1.58
C LYS A 40 -6.39 -1.08 1.96
N THR A 41 -6.81 -1.17 3.22
CA THR A 41 -7.67 -2.23 3.78
C THR A 41 -8.85 -2.64 2.88
N LYS A 42 -9.43 -1.69 2.14
CA LYS A 42 -10.53 -1.96 1.19
C LYS A 42 -10.13 -2.91 0.05
N ILE A 43 -8.91 -2.81 -0.49
CA ILE A 43 -8.44 -3.65 -1.60
C ILE A 43 -8.12 -5.06 -1.09
N ALA A 44 -7.56 -5.17 0.12
CA ALA A 44 -7.29 -6.46 0.74
C ALA A 44 -8.56 -7.32 0.84
N LYS A 45 -9.70 -6.72 1.20
CA LYS A 45 -10.98 -7.43 1.26
C LYS A 45 -11.42 -7.98 -0.10
N ILE A 46 -11.31 -7.18 -1.16
CA ILE A 46 -11.67 -7.59 -2.53
C ILE A 46 -10.76 -8.71 -3.03
N VAL A 47 -9.46 -8.61 -2.76
CA VAL A 47 -8.47 -9.64 -3.12
C VAL A 47 -8.78 -10.96 -2.40
N VAL A 48 -9.14 -10.91 -1.11
CA VAL A 48 -9.55 -12.09 -0.33
C VAL A 48 -10.83 -12.70 -0.90
N GLU A 49 -11.83 -11.88 -1.23
CA GLU A 49 -13.08 -12.35 -1.85
C GLU A 49 -12.80 -13.06 -3.19
N MET A 50 -12.00 -12.46 -4.07
CA MET A 50 -11.60 -13.09 -5.35
C MET A 50 -10.89 -14.42 -5.13
N PHE A 51 -9.98 -14.49 -4.15
CA PHE A 51 -9.29 -15.73 -3.84
C PHE A 51 -10.24 -16.81 -3.32
N THR A 52 -11.20 -16.44 -2.45
CA THR A 52 -12.22 -17.37 -1.94
C THR A 52 -13.19 -17.86 -3.02
N LEU A 53 -13.40 -17.07 -4.08
CA LEU A 53 -14.17 -17.46 -5.27
C LEU A 53 -13.38 -18.38 -6.21
N GLY A 54 -12.14 -18.74 -5.88
CA GLY A 54 -11.29 -19.63 -6.65
C GLY A 54 -10.52 -18.94 -7.78
N VAL A 55 -10.49 -17.61 -7.81
CA VAL A 55 -9.70 -16.88 -8.81
C VAL A 55 -8.22 -17.06 -8.49
N SER A 56 -7.43 -17.45 -9.49
CA SER A 56 -6.00 -17.68 -9.31
C SER A 56 -5.27 -16.37 -8.92
N THR A 57 -4.25 -16.47 -8.08
CA THR A 57 -3.44 -15.32 -7.66
C THR A 57 -2.81 -14.56 -8.83
N ARG A 58 -2.50 -15.25 -9.94
CA ARG A 58 -1.99 -14.65 -11.18
C ARG A 58 -3.03 -13.82 -11.91
N GLU A 59 -4.29 -14.22 -11.84
CA GLU A 59 -5.41 -13.52 -12.45
C GLU A 59 -5.84 -12.34 -11.59
N ILE A 60 -5.89 -12.53 -10.26
CA ILE A 60 -6.06 -11.43 -9.30
C ILE A 60 -5.01 -10.34 -9.55
N LYS A 61 -3.73 -10.73 -9.69
CA LYS A 61 -2.64 -9.77 -9.98
C LYS A 61 -2.87 -8.99 -11.27
N ARG A 62 -3.41 -9.61 -12.32
CA ARG A 62 -3.74 -8.93 -13.59
C ARG A 62 -4.91 -7.97 -13.41
N ILE A 63 -5.97 -8.40 -12.73
CA ILE A 63 -7.17 -7.58 -12.47
C ILE A 63 -6.79 -6.36 -11.63
N THR A 64 -6.05 -6.55 -10.53
CA THR A 64 -5.65 -5.45 -9.65
C THR A 64 -4.74 -4.46 -10.36
N LYS A 65 -3.86 -4.93 -11.26
CA LYS A 65 -3.03 -4.05 -12.10
C LYS A 65 -3.87 -3.18 -13.04
N LEU A 66 -4.95 -3.72 -13.61
CA LEU A 66 -5.85 -2.95 -14.48
C LEU A 66 -6.69 -1.94 -13.70
N VAL A 67 -7.14 -2.30 -12.49
CA VAL A 67 -8.02 -1.45 -11.67
C VAL A 67 -7.26 -0.32 -10.96
N ILE A 68 -6.04 -0.60 -10.50
CA ILE A 68 -5.25 0.34 -9.68
C ILE A 68 -4.13 1.00 -10.50
N GLY A 69 -3.76 0.43 -11.65
CA GLY A 69 -2.61 0.86 -12.45
C GLY A 69 -1.28 0.30 -11.97
N GLU A 70 -1.26 -0.56 -10.95
CA GLU A 70 -0.03 -0.99 -10.27
C GLU A 70 -0.01 -2.49 -9.93
N GLU A 71 1.20 -3.09 -9.90
CA GLU A 71 1.37 -4.49 -9.52
C GLU A 71 1.39 -4.70 -8.01
N ILE A 72 0.50 -5.56 -7.51
CA ILE A 72 0.63 -6.12 -6.16
C ILE A 72 1.89 -6.99 -6.13
N LYS A 73 2.85 -6.60 -5.28
CA LYS A 73 4.03 -7.40 -4.96
C LYS A 73 3.69 -8.33 -3.79
N ASN A 74 4.05 -9.60 -3.93
CA ASN A 74 3.98 -10.59 -2.85
C ASN A 74 5.02 -10.32 -1.77
#